data_AF-A0A962XGK9-F1
#
_entry.id   AF-A0A962XGK9-F1
#
_cell.length_a   1.000
_cell.length_b   1.000
_cell.length_c   1.000
_cell.angle_alpha   90.00
_cell.angle_beta   90.00
_cell.angle_gamma   90.00
#
_symmetry.space_group_name_H-M   'P 1'
#
loop_
_entity.id
_entity.type
_entity.pdbx_description
1 polymer ?
#
loop_
_entity_poly.entity_id
_entity_poly.type
_entity_poly.pdbx_seq_one_letter_code
_entity_poly.pdbx_strand_id
1 'polypeptide(L)'
;MKKSLVLATAGLVMAFGVQMQAYAMQGNTVRPGATYRSFNLRTTAPAICQRACLNDRRCRSWTYVKPYTLYGARPRCLLKKAVPRARRDRCCVTGVKTWRRHRRY
;
A
#
# COMPACT_ATOMS: atom_id res chain seq x y z
N MET A 1 -44.10 -19.80 44.93
CA MET A 1 -43.01 -20.63 44.40
C MET A 1 -42.79 -20.27 42.93
N LYS A 2 -41.77 -19.45 42.65
CA LYS A 2 -41.55 -18.78 41.35
C LYS A 2 -40.72 -19.66 40.40
N LYS A 3 -41.22 -19.85 39.18
CA LYS A 3 -40.55 -20.48 38.03
C LYS A 3 -40.01 -19.37 37.12
N SER A 4 -38.71 -19.37 36.80
CA SER A 4 -38.08 -18.68 35.65
C SER A 4 -36.70 -19.33 35.43
N LEU A 5 -36.47 -20.24 34.47
CA LEU A 5 -36.32 -20.10 33.01
C LEU A 5 -35.23 -19.12 32.54
N VAL A 6 -34.16 -19.73 32.00
CA VAL A 6 -33.17 -19.29 30.98
C VAL A 6 -32.27 -18.09 31.32
N LEU A 7 -31.04 -18.41 31.77
CA LEU A 7 -29.89 -17.52 31.69
C LEU A 7 -29.29 -17.59 30.28
N ALA A 8 -29.48 -16.53 29.51
CA ALA A 8 -28.76 -16.30 28.27
C ALA A 8 -27.27 -16.12 28.61
N THR A 9 -26.44 -17.10 28.26
CA THR A 9 -24.99 -16.91 28.24
C THR A 9 -24.67 -15.96 27.09
N ALA A 10 -24.49 -14.69 27.43
CA ALA A 10 -23.94 -13.67 26.55
C ALA A 10 -22.49 -14.06 26.18
N GLY A 11 -22.40 -14.95 25.19
CA GLY A 11 -21.15 -15.41 24.60
C GLY A 11 -20.42 -14.26 23.94
N LEU A 12 -19.13 -14.17 24.27
CA LEU A 12 -18.14 -13.22 23.82
C LEU A 12 -17.95 -13.29 22.29
N VAL A 13 -18.80 -12.63 21.49
CA VAL A 13 -18.53 -12.43 20.07
C VAL A 13 -17.53 -11.28 19.96
N MET A 14 -16.23 -11.61 20.06
CA MET A 14 -15.15 -10.72 19.63
C MET A 14 -15.36 -10.45 18.14
N ALA A 15 -16.05 -9.36 17.84
CA ALA A 15 -16.14 -8.80 16.50
C ALA A 15 -14.74 -8.37 16.07
N PHE A 16 -13.94 -9.32 15.59
CA PHE A 16 -12.77 -9.05 14.78
C PHE A 16 -13.27 -8.48 13.46
N GLY A 17 -13.57 -7.19 13.47
CA GLY A 17 -13.90 -6.42 12.27
C GLY A 17 -12.83 -6.69 11.22
N VAL A 18 -13.25 -7.14 10.04
CA VAL A 18 -12.39 -7.35 8.89
C VAL A 18 -11.74 -6.01 8.56
N GLN A 19 -10.48 -5.84 8.94
CA GLN A 19 -9.69 -4.65 8.63
C GLN A 19 -9.36 -4.67 7.13
N MET A 20 -10.26 -4.16 6.29
CA MET A 20 -9.97 -3.81 4.91
C MET A 20 -9.00 -2.63 4.89
N GLN A 21 -7.70 -2.88 5.01
CA GLN A 21 -6.77 -1.82 4.65
C GLN A 21 -6.67 -1.69 3.14
N ALA A 22 -7.44 -0.73 2.63
CA ALA A 22 -7.22 -0.12 1.33
C ALA A 22 -5.89 0.64 1.32
N TYR A 23 -4.77 -0.09 1.26
CA TYR A 23 -3.45 0.52 1.22
C TYR A 23 -3.11 1.01 -0.21
N ALA A 24 -3.64 2.18 -0.58
CA ALA A 24 -3.13 2.90 -1.76
C ALA A 24 -1.65 3.31 -1.57
N MET A 25 -1.23 3.53 -0.33
CA MET A 25 0.15 3.88 0.04
C MET A 25 0.54 3.18 1.37
N GLN A 26 1.69 2.53 1.38
CA GLN A 26 2.25 1.74 2.49
C GLN A 26 3.60 2.34 2.88
N GLY A 27 3.69 2.91 4.08
CA GLY A 27 4.93 3.42 4.64
C GLY A 27 5.88 2.30 5.10
N ASN A 28 7.17 2.61 5.18
CA ASN A 28 8.23 1.70 5.62
C ASN A 28 8.15 0.31 4.96
N THR A 29 7.82 0.32 3.67
CA THR A 29 7.55 -0.87 2.87
C THR A 29 8.21 -0.70 1.50
N VAL A 30 8.83 -1.77 1.02
CA VAL A 30 9.42 -1.87 -0.32
C VAL A 30 8.82 -3.06 -1.05
N ARG A 31 8.65 -2.92 -2.37
CA ARG A 31 8.33 -4.02 -3.28
C ARG A 31 9.51 -4.15 -4.25
N PRO A 32 10.49 -5.04 -4.01
CA PRO A 32 11.72 -5.10 -4.79
C PRO A 32 11.48 -5.66 -6.20
N GLY A 33 12.30 -5.24 -7.17
CA GLY A 33 12.22 -5.69 -8.56
C GLY A 33 11.12 -5.02 -9.39
N ALA A 34 10.92 -5.50 -10.62
CA ALA A 34 9.92 -5.04 -11.59
C ALA A 34 9.95 -3.54 -11.96
N THR A 35 10.95 -2.78 -11.53
CA THR A 35 11.15 -1.38 -11.95
C THR A 35 11.45 -1.32 -13.44
N TYR A 36 10.68 -0.54 -14.19
CA TYR A 36 10.93 -0.27 -15.61
C TYR A 36 11.31 1.20 -15.87
N ARG A 37 11.02 2.10 -14.92
CA ARG A 37 11.40 3.50 -14.99
C ARG A 37 11.77 4.01 -13.61
N SER A 38 12.85 4.78 -13.54
CA SER A 38 13.25 5.47 -12.32
C SER A 38 13.65 6.91 -12.60
N PHE A 39 13.39 7.80 -11.65
CA PHE A 39 13.76 9.22 -11.76
C PHE A 39 13.87 9.85 -10.38
N ASN A 40 14.78 10.80 -10.23
CA ASN A 40 14.95 11.56 -9.00
C ASN A 40 13.85 12.62 -8.85
N LEU A 41 13.47 12.91 -7.62
CA LEU A 41 12.55 13.99 -7.28
C LEU A 41 13.32 15.18 -6.73
N ARG A 42 12.74 16.37 -6.88
CA ARG A 42 13.23 17.61 -6.26
C ARG A 42 12.67 17.83 -4.86
N THR A 43 11.58 17.15 -4.52
CA THR A 43 10.86 17.27 -3.24
C THR A 43 10.61 15.90 -2.62
N THR A 44 10.40 15.88 -1.31
CA THR A 44 10.20 14.67 -0.51
C THR A 44 8.74 14.22 -0.44
N ALA A 45 8.09 14.11 -1.61
CA ALA A 45 6.65 13.84 -1.71
C ALA A 45 6.36 12.50 -2.43
N PRO A 46 6.01 11.42 -1.69
CA PRO A 46 5.66 10.12 -2.26
C PRO A 46 4.47 10.16 -3.24
N ALA A 47 3.54 11.09 -3.03
CA ALA A 47 2.36 11.29 -3.89
C ALA A 47 2.73 11.61 -5.35
N ILE A 48 3.94 12.11 -5.62
CA ILE A 48 4.43 12.32 -6.98
C ILE A 48 4.63 10.98 -7.69
N CYS A 49 5.21 9.98 -7.01
CA CYS A 49 5.37 8.64 -7.59
C CYS A 49 4.01 7.97 -7.82
N GLN A 50 3.06 8.16 -6.91
CA GLN A 50 1.69 7.67 -7.07
C GLN A 50 1.04 8.25 -8.32
N ARG A 51 1.07 9.58 -8.49
CA ARG A 51 0.49 10.27 -9.65
C ARG A 51 1.16 9.85 -10.96
N ALA A 52 2.49 9.77 -10.97
CA ALA A 52 3.24 9.29 -12.14
C ALA A 52 2.82 7.86 -12.52
N CYS A 53 2.62 6.97 -11.54
CA CYS A 53 2.13 5.63 -11.79
C CYS A 53 0.67 5.61 -12.27
N LEU A 54 -0.20 6.46 -11.71
CA LEU A 54 -1.60 6.57 -12.15
C LEU A 54 -1.71 7.02 -13.61
N ASN A 55 -0.83 7.93 -14.04
CA ASN A 55 -0.81 8.46 -15.41
C ASN A 55 -0.09 7.56 -16.43
N ASP A 56 0.61 6.51 -15.99
CA ASP A 56 1.30 5.57 -16.86
C ASP A 56 0.54 4.23 -16.96
N ARG A 57 0.13 3.85 -18.17
CA ARG A 57 -0.61 2.60 -18.45
C ARG A 57 0.20 1.34 -18.13
N ARG A 58 1.53 1.39 -18.20
CA ARG A 58 2.44 0.26 -17.91
C ARG A 58 2.60 0.05 -16.41
N CYS A 59 2.37 1.09 -15.61
CA CYS A 59 2.58 1.03 -14.17
C CYS A 59 1.51 0.19 -13.47
N ARG A 60 1.96 -0.72 -12.60
CA ARG A 60 1.11 -1.55 -11.72
C ARG A 60 1.39 -1.30 -10.25
N SER A 61 2.62 -0.94 -9.90
CA SER A 61 2.99 -0.48 -8.56
C SER A 61 4.14 0.52 -8.63
N TRP A 62 4.40 1.21 -7.53
CA TRP A 62 5.47 2.19 -7.43
C TRP A 62 6.14 2.14 -6.06
N THR A 63 7.38 2.64 -6.01
CA THR A 63 8.11 2.82 -4.75
C THR A 63 8.78 4.19 -4.75
N TYR A 64 8.48 4.98 -3.74
CA TYR A 64 9.23 6.17 -3.37
C TYR A 64 10.35 5.77 -2.41
N VAL A 65 11.59 6.09 -2.77
CA VAL A 65 12.77 5.95 -1.91
C VAL A 65 13.01 7.29 -1.22
N LYS A 66 13.07 7.30 0.11
CA LYS A 66 13.34 8.48 0.93
C LYS A 66 14.78 8.98 0.69
N PRO A 67 15.03 10.29 0.78
CA PRO A 67 16.38 10.84 0.72
C PRO A 67 17.18 10.43 1.97
N TYR A 68 18.49 10.63 1.90
CA TYR A 68 19.42 10.40 3.01
C TYR A 68 19.30 8.99 3.62
N THR A 69 19.13 7.99 2.74
CA THR A 69 19.14 6.57 3.12
C THR A 69 20.36 5.89 2.51
N LEU A 70 20.57 4.62 2.85
CA LEU A 70 21.57 3.75 2.20
C LEU A 70 21.38 3.64 0.68
N TYR A 71 20.19 4.01 0.16
CA TYR A 71 19.87 3.99 -1.27
C TYR A 71 20.17 5.31 -1.98
N GLY A 72 20.72 6.30 -1.27
CA GLY A 72 21.23 7.57 -1.82
C GLY A 72 20.68 8.83 -1.12
N ALA A 73 21.31 9.96 -1.42
CA ALA A 73 20.96 11.26 -0.83
C ALA A 73 19.66 11.86 -1.38
N ARG A 74 19.29 11.55 -2.63
CA ARG A 74 18.14 12.17 -3.32
C ARG A 74 16.90 11.27 -3.26
N PRO A 75 15.69 11.84 -3.12
CA PRO A 75 14.46 11.07 -3.23
C PRO A 75 14.27 10.55 -4.66
N ARG A 76 13.76 9.32 -4.81
CA ARG A 76 13.61 8.68 -6.13
C ARG A 76 12.27 7.95 -6.25
N CYS A 77 11.67 8.03 -7.44
CA CYS A 77 10.55 7.18 -7.81
C CYS A 77 11.03 5.98 -8.62
N LEU A 78 10.49 4.81 -8.28
CA LEU A 78 10.67 3.56 -9.00
C LEU A 78 9.29 3.08 -9.48
N LEU A 79 8.95 3.30 -10.75
CA LEU A 79 7.71 2.82 -11.36
C LEU A 79 7.87 1.38 -11.82
N LYS A 80 6.88 0.54 -11.53
CA LYS A 80 6.98 -0.92 -11.69
C LYS A 80 5.89 -1.50 -12.56
N LYS A 81 6.27 -2.47 -13.39
CA LYS A 81 5.39 -3.14 -14.37
C LYS A 81 4.58 -4.30 -13.78
N ALA A 82 4.88 -4.69 -12.54
CA ALA A 82 4.20 -5.73 -11.79
C ALA A 82 3.98 -5.29 -10.34
N VAL A 83 3.40 -6.16 -9.52
CA VAL A 83 3.19 -5.95 -8.09
C VAL A 83 4.00 -7.00 -7.30
N PRO A 84 5.31 -6.79 -7.07
CA PRO A 84 6.13 -7.71 -6.28
C PRO A 84 5.63 -7.83 -4.85
N ARG A 85 5.99 -8.91 -4.14
CA ARG A 85 5.68 -9.09 -2.72
C ARG A 85 6.24 -7.92 -1.90
N ALA A 86 5.45 -7.44 -0.95
CA ALA A 86 5.87 -6.37 -0.04
C ALA A 86 6.83 -6.91 1.04
N ARG A 87 7.83 -6.11 1.38
CA ARG A 87 8.79 -6.33 2.47
C ARG A 87 8.88 -5.07 3.32
N ARG A 88 9.02 -5.22 4.64
CA ARG A 88 9.29 -4.06 5.53
C ARG A 88 10.68 -3.50 5.23
N ASP A 89 10.75 -2.19 5.03
CA ASP A 89 12.00 -1.46 4.84
C ASP A 89 11.78 0.04 5.09
N ARG A 90 12.52 0.62 6.01
CA ARG A 90 12.37 2.03 6.40
C ARG A 90 12.73 3.00 5.27
N CYS A 91 13.43 2.53 4.23
CA CYS A 91 13.81 3.36 3.09
C CYS A 91 12.62 3.96 2.35
N CYS A 92 11.47 3.30 2.41
CA CYS A 92 10.59 3.36 1.27
C CYS A 92 9.12 3.48 1.64
N VAL A 93 8.39 4.10 0.73
CA VAL A 93 6.94 4.14 0.71
C VAL A 93 6.50 3.52 -0.62
N THR A 94 5.65 2.50 -0.59
CA THR A 94 5.15 1.83 -1.81
C THR A 94 3.67 2.05 -2.00
N GLY A 95 3.18 1.92 -3.22
CA GLY A 95 1.76 1.83 -3.50
C GLY A 95 1.47 0.91 -4.68
N VAL A 96 0.24 0.39 -4.72
CA VAL A 96 -0.26 -0.42 -5.83
C VAL A 96 -1.27 0.43 -6.60
N LYS A 97 -1.19 0.42 -7.93
CA LYS A 97 -2.19 1.05 -8.78
C LYS A 97 -3.43 0.17 -8.75
N THR A 98 -4.41 0.54 -7.93
CA THR A 98 -5.72 -0.11 -7.97
C THR A 98 -6.34 0.21 -9.33
N TRP A 99 -6.63 -0.82 -10.10
CA TRP A 99 -7.54 -0.64 -11.21
C TRP A 99 -8.91 -0.41 -10.59
N ARG A 100 -9.45 0.81 -10.68
CA ARG A 100 -10.89 0.94 -10.61
C ARG A 100 -11.41 0.06 -11.74
N ARG A 101 -12.02 -1.07 -11.38
CA ARG A 101 -12.84 -1.82 -12.32
C ARG A 101 -13.98 -0.88 -12.69
N HIS A 102 -13.77 -0.02 -13.68
CA HIS A 102 -14.86 0.29 -14.57
C HIS A 102 -15.22 -1.06 -15.17
N ARG A 103 -16.26 -1.71 -14.63
CA ARG A 103 -16.97 -2.75 -15.36
C ARG A 103 -17.31 -2.11 -16.69
N ARG A 104 -16.56 -2.47 -17.73
CA ARG A 104 -17.00 -2.23 -19.09
C ARG A 104 -17.85 -3.45 -19.39
N TYR A 105 -19.15 -3.18 -19.46
CA TYR A 105 -20.27 -4.11 -19.66
C TYR A 105 -20.58 -5.02 -18.48
#